data_AF-A0A0F9NFL2-F1
#
_entry.id   AF-A0A0F9NFL2-F1
#
_cell.length_a   1.000
_cell.length_b   1.000
_cell.length_c   1.000
_cell.angle_alpha   90.00
_cell.angle_beta   90.00
_cell.angle_gamma   90.00
#
_symmetry.space_group_name_H-M   'P 1'
#
loop_
_entity.id
_entity.type
_entity.pdbx_description
1 polymer ?
#
loop_
_entity_poly.entity_id
_entity_poly.type
_entity_poly.pdbx_seq_one_letter_code
_entity_poly.pdbx_strand_id
1 'polypeptide(L)'
;MSTDQEFSGLIKIFSHRILFLLHLFAYVAVNLLLILIWAVLLPTIPEAILPKNYFLPFFPIFGWGFGIGAHSLVYLTYNDKIKYLSEIRSQAKFKLLFIFHTWFYGSINIFLLILNLTTNLTFLWFLWPLGGWGISFIFHFIGFQTWDKSLEVQKTKLREKHPDYSEERLKEFATSKLLGIEVLLLHITYFAVITVLTYTTEIWLTLGSTIENILQTQVGWSLFLGLHVLAYYLFNYDEKLSITMKGLILHVIAYVGLIFIGLWEQLSPGQIIFWWHIPVILWLFFIGFHILVTLKWDSINPSALEKVKGRSREGLEEYKYQRMTYWVLFWQFTFIAHICAYIVGLILILFSRIPTTIAAGLSVVITVEASDVMAVITFGWLIGLLVHGAMYVIALKQITALLMWTVVLHSAAYIGGIPLLVVINILFTPTLLWSAIALGGWAIGLGVHLLLAFLTRKK
;
A
#
# COMPACT_ATOMS: atom_id res chain seq x y z
N MET A 1 13.05 -11.69 36.89
CA MET A 1 12.96 -12.06 35.46
C MET A 1 13.71 -13.37 35.30
N SER A 2 13.17 -14.34 34.56
CA SER A 2 13.92 -15.57 34.26
C SER A 2 15.08 -15.27 33.31
N THR A 3 16.16 -16.04 33.38
CA THR A 3 17.33 -15.96 32.49
C THR A 3 16.94 -15.99 31.00
N ASP A 4 15.83 -16.65 30.66
CA ASP A 4 15.29 -16.71 29.30
C ASP A 4 14.70 -15.37 28.80
N GLN A 5 14.17 -14.52 29.69
CA GLN A 5 13.69 -13.19 29.34
C GLN A 5 14.84 -12.22 29.01
N GLU A 6 15.95 -12.30 29.75
CA GLU A 6 17.13 -11.46 29.49
C GLU A 6 17.83 -11.86 28.18
N PHE A 7 17.97 -13.17 27.93
CA PHE A 7 18.57 -13.67 26.69
C PHE A 7 17.74 -13.28 25.46
N SER A 8 16.41 -13.34 25.56
CA SER A 8 15.50 -12.87 24.50
C SER A 8 15.60 -11.35 24.26
N GLY A 9 15.92 -10.56 25.28
CA GLY A 9 16.12 -9.11 25.18
C GLY A 9 17.40 -8.76 24.42
N LEU A 10 18.52 -9.38 24.79
CA LEU A 10 19.82 -9.20 24.15
C LEU A 10 19.77 -9.57 22.66
N ILE A 11 19.21 -10.73 22.31
CA ILE A 11 19.06 -11.16 20.91
C ILE A 11 18.27 -10.12 20.10
N LYS A 12 17.20 -9.56 20.69
CA LYS A 12 16.38 -8.55 20.02
C LYS A 12 17.18 -7.26 19.75
N ILE A 13 17.92 -6.78 20.73
CA ILE A 13 18.79 -5.60 20.61
C ILE A 13 19.86 -5.82 19.52
N PHE A 14 20.58 -6.96 19.58
CA PHE A 14 21.59 -7.31 18.59
C PHE A 14 21.00 -7.47 17.18
N SER A 15 19.81 -8.03 17.06
CA SER A 15 19.13 -8.19 15.77
C SER A 15 18.85 -6.85 15.10
N HIS A 16 18.41 -5.83 15.84
CA HIS A 16 18.15 -4.50 15.28
C HIS A 16 19.45 -3.79 14.85
N ARG A 17 20.54 -3.95 15.62
CA ARG A 17 21.84 -3.38 15.27
C ARG A 17 22.44 -4.02 14.03
N ILE A 18 22.45 -5.36 13.97
CA ILE A 18 22.99 -6.10 12.82
C ILE A 18 22.14 -5.81 11.57
N LEU A 19 20.81 -5.83 11.70
CA LEU A 19 19.89 -5.50 10.61
C LEU A 19 20.19 -4.11 10.06
N PHE A 20 20.31 -3.11 10.93
CA PHE A 20 20.61 -1.73 10.53
C PHE A 20 21.96 -1.64 9.81
N LEU A 21 23.03 -2.20 10.38
CA LEU A 21 24.37 -2.16 9.78
C LEU A 21 24.40 -2.88 8.42
N LEU A 22 23.67 -3.99 8.27
CA LEU A 22 23.58 -4.72 7.02
C LEU A 22 22.85 -3.91 5.95
N HIS A 23 21.73 -3.25 6.29
CA HIS A 23 21.01 -2.38 5.36
C HIS A 23 21.86 -1.16 4.99
N LEU A 24 22.54 -0.54 5.96
CA LEU A 24 23.45 0.58 5.72
C LEU A 24 24.60 0.19 4.79
N PHE A 25 25.23 -0.97 5.03
CA PHE A 25 26.26 -1.51 4.16
C PHE A 25 25.74 -1.75 2.74
N ALA A 26 24.61 -2.45 2.61
CA ALA A 26 23.99 -2.72 1.30
C ALA A 26 23.63 -1.42 0.56
N TYR A 27 23.09 -0.43 1.28
CA TYR A 27 22.79 0.89 0.74
C TYR A 27 24.04 1.59 0.22
N VAL A 28 25.12 1.66 1.00
CA VAL A 28 26.38 2.30 0.57
C VAL A 28 26.98 1.55 -0.62
N ALA A 29 27.10 0.23 -0.53
CA ALA A 29 27.70 -0.60 -1.57
C ALA A 29 26.97 -0.48 -2.91
N VAL A 30 25.63 -0.57 -2.90
CA VAL A 30 24.85 -0.47 -4.13
C VAL A 30 24.86 0.95 -4.70
N ASN A 31 24.78 2.00 -3.87
CA ASN A 31 24.86 3.35 -4.40
C ASN A 31 26.24 3.65 -5.02
N LEU A 32 27.34 3.19 -4.41
CA LEU A 32 28.66 3.29 -5.01
C LEU A 32 28.73 2.55 -6.35
N LEU A 33 28.14 1.35 -6.42
CA LEU A 33 28.05 0.59 -7.67
C LEU A 33 27.22 1.31 -8.74
N LEU A 34 26.07 1.87 -8.39
CA LEU A 34 25.22 2.62 -9.31
C LEU A 34 25.88 3.92 -9.79
N ILE A 35 26.64 4.59 -8.91
CA ILE A 35 27.48 5.75 -9.28
C ILE A 35 28.55 5.32 -10.27
N LEU A 36 29.23 4.20 -10.02
CA LEU A 36 30.25 3.67 -10.94
C LEU A 36 29.65 3.29 -12.29
N ILE A 37 28.51 2.57 -12.31
CA ILE A 37 27.79 2.20 -13.52
C ILE A 37 27.39 3.47 -14.30
N TRP A 38 26.81 4.47 -13.62
CA TRP A 38 26.45 5.73 -14.25
C TRP A 38 27.69 6.43 -14.84
N ALA A 39 28.79 6.55 -14.07
CA ALA A 39 30.00 7.21 -14.53
C ALA A 39 30.64 6.52 -15.75
N VAL A 40 30.57 5.19 -15.82
CA VAL A 40 31.10 4.40 -16.94
C VAL A 40 30.17 4.43 -18.16
N LEU A 41 28.85 4.39 -17.95
CA LEU A 41 27.87 4.38 -19.04
C LEU A 41 27.59 5.76 -19.62
N LEU A 42 27.67 6.83 -18.81
CA LEU A 42 27.31 8.19 -19.24
C LEU A 42 28.01 8.63 -20.54
N PRO A 43 29.31 8.36 -20.76
CA PRO A 43 29.98 8.71 -22.03
C PRO A 43 29.47 7.90 -23.24
N THR A 44 28.86 6.73 -23.01
CA THR A 44 28.39 5.81 -24.06
C THR A 44 26.93 6.02 -24.46
N ILE A 45 26.13 6.66 -23.60
CA ILE A 45 24.71 6.88 -23.85
C ILE A 45 24.54 8.20 -24.62
N PRO A 46 23.85 8.18 -25.78
CA PRO A 46 23.51 9.41 -26.50
C PRO A 46 22.78 10.42 -25.61
N GLU A 47 23.15 11.70 -25.74
CA GLU A 47 22.59 12.80 -24.91
C GLU A 47 21.07 12.98 -25.10
N ALA A 48 20.55 12.57 -26.25
CA ALA A 48 19.11 12.53 -26.52
C ALA A 48 18.35 11.50 -25.65
N ILE A 49 19.04 10.48 -25.12
CA ILE A 49 18.48 9.45 -24.25
C ILE A 49 18.69 9.82 -22.77
N LEU A 50 19.89 10.27 -22.41
CA LEU A 50 20.23 10.67 -21.05
C LEU A 50 21.07 11.95 -21.07
N PRO A 51 20.54 13.09 -20.60
CA PRO A 51 21.31 14.32 -20.51
C PRO A 51 22.56 14.14 -19.65
N LYS A 52 23.71 14.65 -20.10
CA LYS A 52 25.00 14.46 -19.40
C LYS A 52 25.06 15.12 -18.02
N ASN A 53 24.21 16.12 -17.79
CA ASN A 53 24.04 16.79 -16.51
C ASN A 53 23.07 16.05 -15.57
N TYR A 54 22.50 14.91 -15.98
CA TYR A 54 21.53 14.18 -15.18
C TYR A 54 22.18 13.05 -14.38
N PHE A 55 22.31 13.26 -13.07
CA PHE A 55 22.87 12.29 -12.14
C PHE A 55 21.84 11.22 -11.74
N LEU A 56 21.68 10.19 -12.57
CA LEU A 56 20.71 9.11 -12.34
C LEU A 56 20.79 8.44 -10.95
N PRO A 57 21.98 8.23 -10.35
CA PRO A 57 22.09 7.68 -8.99
C PRO A 57 21.38 8.51 -7.91
N PHE A 58 20.99 9.76 -8.20
CA PHE A 58 20.18 10.57 -7.30
C PHE A 58 18.90 9.85 -6.82
N PHE A 59 18.18 9.15 -7.71
CA PHE A 59 16.95 8.44 -7.36
C PHE A 59 17.15 7.28 -6.38
N PRO A 60 18.05 6.31 -6.62
CA PRO A 60 18.31 5.24 -5.67
C PRO A 60 18.92 5.75 -4.36
N ILE A 61 19.76 6.80 -4.40
CA ILE A 61 20.30 7.44 -3.19
C ILE A 61 19.16 7.95 -2.30
N PHE A 62 18.26 8.79 -2.83
CA PHE A 62 17.17 9.32 -2.02
C PHE A 62 16.10 8.27 -1.73
N GLY A 63 15.69 7.50 -2.72
CA GLY A 63 14.66 6.46 -2.59
C GLY A 63 15.01 5.43 -1.51
N TRP A 64 16.22 4.84 -1.58
CA TRP A 64 16.66 3.89 -0.55
C TRP A 64 17.13 4.61 0.73
N GLY A 65 17.62 5.85 0.60
CA GLY A 65 18.03 6.69 1.72
C GLY A 65 16.89 7.00 2.68
N PHE A 66 15.66 7.18 2.18
CA PHE A 66 14.46 7.29 3.01
C PHE A 66 14.26 6.04 3.88
N GLY A 67 14.44 4.86 3.28
CA GLY A 67 14.39 3.57 3.97
C GLY A 67 15.46 3.44 5.05
N ILE A 68 16.71 3.81 4.74
CA ILE A 68 17.81 3.84 5.73
C ILE A 68 17.51 4.81 6.87
N GLY A 69 16.95 5.99 6.59
CA GLY A 69 16.50 6.92 7.62
C GLY A 69 15.44 6.32 8.53
N ALA A 70 14.44 5.65 7.96
CA ALA A 70 13.42 4.95 8.74
C ALA A 70 14.02 3.81 9.59
N HIS A 71 14.93 3.00 9.03
CA HIS A 71 15.66 2.00 9.80
C HIS A 71 16.53 2.60 10.90
N SER A 72 17.12 3.77 10.67
CA SER A 72 17.87 4.53 11.67
C SER A 72 16.95 4.94 12.83
N LEU A 73 15.75 5.46 12.54
CA LEU A 73 14.76 5.79 13.58
C LEU A 73 14.33 4.57 14.38
N VAL A 74 14.07 3.43 13.72
CA VAL A 74 13.80 2.16 14.41
C VAL A 74 14.97 1.80 15.32
N TYR A 75 16.20 1.82 14.80
CA TYR A 75 17.40 1.51 15.58
C TYR A 75 17.52 2.42 16.81
N LEU A 76 17.40 3.74 16.64
CA LEU A 76 17.52 4.72 17.72
C LEU A 76 16.41 4.55 18.77
N THR A 77 15.19 4.26 18.34
CA THR A 77 14.00 4.07 19.20
C THR A 77 14.07 2.77 20.00
N TYR A 78 14.54 1.67 19.40
CA TYR A 78 14.52 0.34 20.03
C TYR A 78 15.84 -0.04 20.73
N ASN A 79 16.88 0.79 20.60
CA ASN A 79 18.16 0.63 21.33
C ASN A 79 18.39 1.73 22.37
N ASP A 80 17.32 2.45 22.73
CA ASP A 80 17.29 3.51 23.75
C ASP A 80 18.42 4.55 23.59
N LYS A 81 18.79 4.86 22.34
CA LYS A 81 19.89 5.79 22.03
C LYS A 81 19.48 7.25 22.16
N ILE A 82 18.18 7.53 22.06
CA ILE A 82 17.60 8.87 22.23
C ILE A 82 16.49 8.77 23.28
N LYS A 83 16.65 9.48 24.40
CA LYS A 83 15.70 9.46 25.53
C LYS A 83 14.27 9.78 25.08
N TYR A 84 14.10 10.84 24.30
CA TYR A 84 12.79 11.25 23.75
C TYR A 84 12.09 10.15 22.94
N LEU A 85 12.81 9.45 22.06
CA LEU A 85 12.24 8.35 21.26
C LEU A 85 11.87 7.15 22.15
N SER A 86 12.65 6.90 23.19
CA SER A 86 12.40 5.83 24.17
C SER A 86 11.14 6.11 24.98
N GLU A 87 10.94 7.37 25.39
CA GLU A 87 9.73 7.84 26.06
C GLU A 87 8.50 7.73 25.15
N ILE A 88 8.59 8.19 23.90
CA ILE A 88 7.49 8.07 22.93
C ILE A 88 7.13 6.61 22.64
N ARG A 89 8.12 5.71 22.55
CA ARG A 89 7.89 4.28 22.34
C ARG A 89 6.99 3.67 23.42
N SER A 90 7.05 4.20 24.64
CA SER A 90 6.22 3.75 25.76
C SER A 90 4.78 4.30 25.75
N GLN A 91 4.50 5.29 24.89
CA GLN A 91 3.19 5.93 24.74
C GLN A 91 2.34 5.21 23.67
N ALA A 92 1.24 5.84 23.25
CA ALA A 92 0.40 5.32 22.18
C ALA A 92 1.19 5.09 20.88
N LYS A 93 0.95 3.94 20.21
CA LYS A 93 1.60 3.60 18.93
C LYS A 93 1.44 4.70 17.87
N PHE A 94 0.34 5.44 17.91
CA PHE A 94 0.09 6.59 17.05
C PHE A 94 1.20 7.66 17.16
N LYS A 95 1.67 7.96 18.38
CA LYS A 95 2.72 8.96 18.59
C LYS A 95 4.06 8.55 18.01
N LEU A 96 4.42 7.28 18.16
CA LEU A 96 5.62 6.74 17.51
C LEU A 96 5.48 6.82 15.97
N LEU A 97 4.31 6.47 15.44
CA LEU A 97 4.04 6.52 14.01
C LEU A 97 4.13 7.95 13.46
N PHE A 98 3.71 8.96 14.22
CA PHE A 98 3.86 10.37 13.85
C PHE A 98 5.33 10.77 13.61
N ILE A 99 6.27 10.29 14.44
CA ILE A 99 7.71 10.56 14.24
C ILE A 99 8.20 10.03 12.89
N PHE A 100 7.76 8.84 12.49
CA PHE A 100 8.06 8.31 11.15
C PHE A 100 7.45 9.18 10.04
N HIS A 101 6.21 9.63 10.22
CA HIS A 101 5.57 10.53 9.26
C HIS A 101 6.31 11.86 9.14
N THR A 102 6.77 12.46 10.23
CA THR A 102 7.58 13.68 10.22
C THR A 102 8.88 13.49 9.43
N TRP A 103 9.56 12.36 9.63
CA TRP A 103 10.76 12.03 8.88
C TRP A 103 10.50 11.90 7.38
N PHE A 104 9.50 11.10 6.98
CA PHE A 104 9.16 10.91 5.57
C PHE A 104 8.68 12.22 4.92
N TYR A 105 7.79 12.97 5.60
CA TYR A 105 7.33 14.25 5.11
C TYR A 105 8.49 15.22 4.87
N GLY A 106 9.40 15.39 5.84
CA GLY A 106 10.55 16.28 5.69
C GLY A 106 11.53 15.81 4.61
N SER A 107 11.95 14.55 4.67
CA SER A 107 12.97 14.01 3.74
C SER A 107 12.49 13.95 2.29
N ILE A 108 11.24 13.52 2.05
CA ILE A 108 10.68 13.49 0.70
C ILE A 108 10.50 14.91 0.15
N ASN A 109 10.03 15.87 0.95
CA ASN A 109 9.89 17.24 0.46
C ASN A 109 11.24 17.92 0.16
N ILE A 110 12.29 17.63 0.93
CA ILE A 110 13.65 18.08 0.60
C ILE A 110 14.11 17.47 -0.74
N PHE A 111 13.85 16.18 -0.95
CA PHE A 111 14.15 15.53 -2.23
C PHE A 111 13.39 16.16 -3.40
N LEU A 112 12.09 16.39 -3.25
CA LEU A 112 11.26 16.99 -4.30
C LEU A 112 11.69 18.44 -4.57
N LEU A 113 12.08 19.19 -3.54
CA LEU A 113 12.69 20.52 -3.70
C LEU A 113 13.95 20.46 -4.55
N ILE A 114 14.91 19.58 -4.20
CA ILE A 114 16.16 19.43 -4.96
C ILE A 114 15.86 18.98 -6.39
N LEU A 115 14.99 17.99 -6.55
CA LEU A 115 14.58 17.48 -7.87
C LEU A 115 13.99 18.61 -8.71
N ASN A 116 13.06 19.37 -8.16
CA ASN A 116 12.45 20.48 -8.88
C ASN A 116 13.46 21.55 -9.26
N LEU A 117 14.32 21.99 -8.34
CA LEU A 117 15.32 23.02 -8.62
C LEU A 117 16.36 22.57 -9.65
N THR A 118 16.58 21.27 -9.78
CA THR A 118 17.52 20.71 -10.77
C THR A 118 16.87 20.36 -12.11
N THR A 119 15.56 20.10 -12.16
CA THR A 119 14.86 19.74 -13.41
C THR A 119 14.11 20.89 -14.06
N ASN A 120 13.56 21.83 -13.27
CA ASN A 120 12.72 22.90 -13.78
C ASN A 120 12.66 24.09 -12.80
N LEU A 121 13.50 25.10 -13.01
CA LEU A 121 13.50 26.32 -12.18
C LEU A 121 12.34 27.28 -12.48
N THR A 122 11.69 27.16 -13.64
CA THR A 122 10.62 28.08 -14.05
C THR A 122 9.28 27.76 -13.37
N PHE A 123 9.11 26.52 -12.89
CA PHE A 123 7.89 26.09 -12.21
C PHE A 123 8.24 25.29 -10.94
N LEU A 124 8.00 25.90 -9.78
CA LEU A 124 8.26 25.31 -8.45
C LEU A 124 7.16 24.32 -8.04
N TRP A 125 6.97 23.26 -8.84
CA TRP A 125 5.99 22.21 -8.58
C TRP A 125 6.14 21.49 -7.23
N PHE A 126 7.30 21.52 -6.56
CA PHE A 126 7.50 20.90 -5.24
C PHE A 126 6.61 21.53 -4.16
N LEU A 127 6.17 22.78 -4.36
CA LEU A 127 5.24 23.46 -3.46
C LEU A 127 3.89 22.74 -3.37
N TRP A 128 3.48 22.00 -4.41
CA TRP A 128 2.21 21.26 -4.41
C TRP A 128 2.25 20.07 -3.44
N PRO A 129 3.22 19.12 -3.53
CA PRO A 129 3.39 18.11 -2.49
C PRO A 129 3.62 18.70 -1.10
N LEU A 130 4.45 19.75 -0.99
CA LEU A 130 4.77 20.36 0.31
C LEU A 130 3.53 20.93 1.00
N GLY A 131 2.73 21.73 0.28
CA GLY A 131 1.52 22.34 0.78
C GLY A 131 0.40 21.30 0.98
N GLY A 132 0.12 20.50 -0.05
CA GLY A 132 -0.94 19.48 -0.02
C GLY A 132 -0.75 18.47 1.11
N TRP A 133 0.44 17.85 1.20
CA TRP A 133 0.76 16.94 2.29
C TRP A 133 0.98 17.68 3.62
N GLY A 134 1.41 18.94 3.58
CA GLY A 134 1.60 19.76 4.77
C GLY A 134 0.30 19.97 5.55
N ILE A 135 -0.81 20.13 4.85
CA ILE A 135 -2.14 20.19 5.46
C ILE A 135 -2.46 18.87 6.18
N SER A 136 -2.28 17.72 5.51
CA SER A 136 -2.45 16.39 6.13
C SER A 136 -1.54 16.19 7.34
N PHE A 137 -0.30 16.67 7.26
CA PHE A 137 0.68 16.62 8.33
C PHE A 137 0.23 17.43 9.55
N ILE A 138 -0.42 18.58 9.36
CA ILE A 138 -1.01 19.39 10.46
C ILE A 138 -2.09 18.58 11.19
N PHE A 139 -2.97 17.86 10.49
CA PHE A 139 -3.97 16.99 11.15
C PHE A 139 -3.31 15.92 12.00
N HIS A 140 -2.30 15.23 11.46
CA HIS A 140 -1.52 14.26 12.22
C HIS A 140 -0.85 14.88 13.46
N PHE A 141 -0.35 16.11 13.36
CA PHE A 141 0.23 16.83 14.49
C PHE A 141 -0.83 17.16 15.56
N ILE A 142 -2.02 17.63 15.16
CA ILE A 142 -3.14 17.86 16.09
C ILE A 142 -3.55 16.56 16.77
N GLY A 143 -3.68 15.48 16.00
CA GLY A 143 -3.92 14.14 16.52
C GLY A 143 -2.83 13.73 17.52
N PHE A 144 -1.56 14.00 17.22
CA PHE A 144 -0.42 13.67 18.10
C PHE A 144 -0.53 14.37 19.46
N GLN A 145 -0.94 15.63 19.48
CA GLN A 145 -1.12 16.43 20.70
C GLN A 145 -2.35 16.00 21.50
N THR A 146 -3.44 15.60 20.82
CA THR A 146 -4.74 15.37 21.46
C THR A 146 -5.07 13.90 21.70
N TRP A 147 -4.26 12.97 21.17
CA TRP A 147 -4.55 11.54 21.11
C TRP A 147 -4.99 10.94 22.45
N ASP A 148 -4.21 11.13 23.51
CA ASP A 148 -4.43 10.47 24.79
C ASP A 148 -5.74 10.95 25.46
N LYS A 149 -6.01 12.27 25.37
CA LYS A 149 -7.26 12.86 25.86
C LYS A 149 -8.47 12.33 25.08
N SER A 150 -8.37 12.31 23.75
CA SER A 150 -9.42 11.80 22.87
C SER A 150 -9.68 10.30 23.11
N LEU A 151 -8.62 9.53 23.37
CA LEU A 151 -8.69 8.11 23.65
C LEU A 151 -9.45 7.83 24.95
N GLU A 152 -9.12 8.54 26.04
CA GLU A 152 -9.82 8.35 27.31
C GLU A 152 -11.29 8.80 27.23
N VAL A 153 -11.61 9.90 26.55
CA VAL A 153 -13.00 10.31 26.32
C VAL A 153 -13.79 9.23 25.57
N GLN A 154 -13.21 8.63 24.53
CA GLN A 154 -13.88 7.57 23.79
C GLN A 154 -14.01 6.27 24.61
N LYS A 155 -12.98 5.92 25.39
CA LYS A 155 -13.06 4.77 26.31
C LYS A 155 -14.19 4.92 27.33
N THR A 156 -14.34 6.09 27.94
CA THR A 156 -15.43 6.35 28.90
C THR A 156 -16.80 6.14 28.27
N LYS A 157 -17.04 6.74 27.09
CA LYS A 157 -18.30 6.55 26.34
C LYS A 157 -18.57 5.09 25.99
N LEU A 158 -17.52 4.36 25.58
CA LEU A 158 -17.63 2.94 25.26
C LEU A 158 -17.87 2.08 26.49
N ARG A 159 -17.28 2.43 27.64
CA ARG A 159 -17.48 1.72 28.90
C ARG A 159 -18.92 1.87 29.41
N GLU A 160 -19.51 3.05 29.26
CA GLU A 160 -20.93 3.28 29.57
C GLU A 160 -21.85 2.41 28.69
N LYS A 161 -21.51 2.28 27.40
CA LYS A 161 -22.30 1.49 26.44
C LYS A 161 -22.08 -0.02 26.55
N HIS A 162 -20.86 -0.44 26.88
CA HIS A 162 -20.41 -1.82 26.93
C HIS A 162 -19.66 -2.07 28.25
N PRO A 163 -20.37 -2.16 29.39
CA PRO A 163 -19.77 -2.31 30.71
C PRO A 163 -19.05 -3.65 30.90
N ASP A 164 -19.34 -4.64 30.05
CA ASP A 164 -18.72 -5.97 30.02
C ASP A 164 -17.38 -6.02 29.28
N TYR A 165 -17.00 -4.96 28.56
CA TYR A 165 -15.77 -4.95 27.79
C TYR A 165 -14.54 -4.78 28.69
N SER A 166 -13.51 -5.60 28.43
CA SER A 166 -12.20 -5.44 29.06
C SER A 166 -11.57 -4.08 28.68
N GLU A 167 -10.68 -3.56 29.54
CA GLU A 167 -9.96 -2.31 29.26
C GLU A 167 -9.19 -2.35 27.94
N GLU A 168 -8.64 -3.52 27.59
CA GLU A 168 -7.93 -3.71 26.32
C GLU A 168 -8.89 -3.59 25.14
N ARG A 169 -10.06 -4.25 25.20
CA ARG A 169 -11.10 -4.16 24.16
C ARG A 169 -11.63 -2.73 24.01
N LEU A 170 -11.88 -2.04 25.12
CA LEU A 170 -12.28 -0.63 25.13
C LEU A 170 -11.22 0.26 24.45
N LYS A 171 -9.94 0.05 24.78
CA LYS A 171 -8.82 0.80 24.19
C LYS A 171 -8.69 0.56 22.69
N GLU A 172 -8.80 -0.69 22.24
CA GLU A 172 -8.74 -1.03 20.80
C GLU A 172 -9.92 -0.42 20.04
N PHE A 173 -11.13 -0.51 20.59
CA PHE A 173 -12.32 0.01 19.93
C PHE A 173 -12.31 1.54 19.87
N ALA A 174 -11.89 2.21 20.97
CA ALA A 174 -11.68 3.65 21.01
C ALA A 174 -10.60 4.09 19.99
N THR A 175 -9.49 3.35 19.90
CA THR A 175 -8.43 3.61 18.92
C THR A 175 -8.95 3.50 17.49
N SER A 176 -9.72 2.45 17.16
CA SER A 176 -10.32 2.27 15.84
C SER A 176 -11.26 3.42 15.48
N LYS A 177 -12.09 3.87 16.43
CA LYS A 177 -12.99 5.03 16.23
C LYS A 177 -12.22 6.31 15.92
N LEU A 178 -11.17 6.60 16.70
CA LEU A 178 -10.35 7.79 16.49
C LEU A 178 -9.60 7.76 15.17
N LEU A 179 -9.00 6.63 14.80
CA LEU A 179 -8.37 6.46 13.49
C LEU A 179 -9.37 6.66 12.35
N GLY A 180 -10.59 6.15 12.50
CA GLY A 180 -11.65 6.36 11.52
C GLY A 180 -11.99 7.84 11.31
N ILE A 181 -12.05 8.62 12.39
CA ILE A 181 -12.28 10.08 12.32
C ILE A 181 -11.10 10.78 11.65
N GLU A 182 -9.87 10.50 12.07
CA GLU A 182 -8.66 11.11 11.50
C GLU A 182 -8.57 10.87 9.99
N VAL A 183 -8.79 9.62 9.55
CA VAL A 183 -8.82 9.26 8.13
C VAL A 183 -9.94 10.00 7.40
N LEU A 184 -11.12 10.11 8.01
CA LEU A 184 -12.23 10.83 7.38
C LEU A 184 -11.93 12.34 7.22
N LEU A 185 -11.44 13.00 8.27
CA LEU A 185 -11.07 14.41 8.24
C LEU A 185 -9.97 14.70 7.21
N LEU A 186 -9.00 13.78 7.11
CA LEU A 186 -7.95 13.82 6.10
C LEU A 186 -8.54 13.80 4.68
N HIS A 187 -9.47 12.87 4.38
CA HIS A 187 -10.09 12.78 3.05
C HIS A 187 -10.98 14.00 2.74
N ILE A 188 -11.76 14.48 3.71
CA ILE A 188 -12.59 15.70 3.55
C ILE A 188 -11.69 16.88 3.20
N THR A 189 -10.61 17.05 3.95
CA THR A 189 -9.70 18.17 3.77
C THR A 189 -8.95 18.07 2.45
N TYR A 190 -8.42 16.90 2.11
CA TYR A 190 -7.76 16.65 0.83
C TYR A 190 -8.70 17.00 -0.33
N PHE A 191 -9.93 16.50 -0.29
CA PHE A 191 -10.94 16.80 -1.30
C PHE A 191 -11.20 18.32 -1.41
N ALA A 192 -11.43 19.00 -0.29
CA ALA A 192 -11.70 20.43 -0.27
C ALA A 192 -10.52 21.25 -0.82
N VAL A 193 -9.29 20.95 -0.40
CA VAL A 193 -8.07 21.64 -0.83
C VAL A 193 -7.83 21.42 -2.32
N ILE A 194 -7.87 20.17 -2.80
CA ILE A 194 -7.66 19.87 -4.22
C ILE A 194 -8.74 20.52 -5.07
N THR A 195 -9.99 20.51 -4.62
CA THR A 195 -11.09 21.19 -5.30
C THR A 195 -10.79 22.69 -5.43
N VAL A 196 -10.53 23.38 -4.32
CA VAL A 196 -10.23 24.82 -4.30
C VAL A 196 -9.04 25.12 -5.22
N LEU A 197 -7.93 24.41 -5.06
CA LEU A 197 -6.73 24.63 -5.87
C LEU A 197 -6.97 24.40 -7.35
N THR A 198 -7.70 23.34 -7.72
CA THR A 198 -7.99 23.02 -9.13
C THR A 198 -8.76 24.17 -9.79
N TYR A 199 -9.76 24.73 -9.11
CA TYR A 199 -10.56 25.82 -9.64
C TYR A 199 -9.88 27.19 -9.57
N THR A 200 -9.16 27.51 -8.48
CA THR A 200 -8.54 28.83 -8.31
C THR A 200 -7.27 29.03 -9.13
N THR A 201 -6.53 27.96 -9.40
CA THR A 201 -5.28 28.05 -10.18
C THR A 201 -5.46 27.79 -11.66
N GLU A 202 -6.65 27.35 -12.06
CA GLU A 202 -6.96 26.93 -13.42
C GLU A 202 -5.90 25.97 -14.01
N ILE A 203 -5.25 25.16 -13.16
CA ILE A 203 -4.13 24.28 -13.55
C ILE A 203 -4.52 23.33 -14.68
N TRP A 204 -5.80 23.03 -14.79
CA TRP A 204 -6.39 22.23 -15.84
C TRP A 204 -6.23 22.84 -17.24
N LEU A 205 -6.20 24.17 -17.37
CA LEU A 205 -5.89 24.86 -18.64
C LEU A 205 -4.47 24.54 -19.09
N THR A 206 -3.50 24.60 -18.17
CA THR A 206 -2.09 24.24 -18.44
C THR A 206 -1.94 22.78 -18.83
N LEU A 207 -2.79 21.90 -18.28
CA LEU A 207 -2.81 20.48 -18.60
C LEU A 207 -3.64 20.14 -19.85
N GLY A 208 -4.21 21.14 -20.54
CA GLY A 208 -5.07 20.94 -21.72
C GLY A 208 -6.33 20.12 -21.42
N SER A 209 -6.76 20.06 -20.17
CA SER A 209 -7.98 19.38 -19.76
C SER A 209 -9.18 20.30 -19.99
N THR A 210 -10.38 19.73 -20.17
CA THR A 210 -11.62 20.52 -20.22
C THR A 210 -12.20 20.69 -18.82
N ILE A 211 -13.08 21.67 -18.64
CA ILE A 211 -13.83 21.82 -17.38
C ILE A 211 -14.70 20.59 -17.08
N GLU A 212 -15.19 19.91 -18.12
CA GLU A 212 -15.95 18.66 -17.99
C GLU A 212 -15.09 17.54 -17.38
N ASN A 213 -13.85 17.35 -17.86
CA ASN A 213 -12.92 16.35 -17.31
C ASN A 213 -12.63 16.61 -15.83
N ILE A 214 -12.52 17.89 -15.44
CA ILE A 214 -12.33 18.28 -14.05
C ILE A 214 -13.56 17.95 -13.22
N LEU A 215 -14.76 18.27 -13.69
CA LEU A 215 -16.00 17.92 -13.01
C LEU A 215 -16.15 16.41 -12.83
N GLN A 216 -15.87 15.62 -13.87
CA GLN A 216 -15.89 14.15 -13.79
C GLN A 216 -14.93 13.62 -12.74
N THR A 217 -13.70 14.12 -12.72
CA THR A 217 -12.69 13.75 -11.73
C THR A 217 -13.18 14.09 -10.32
N GLN A 218 -13.71 15.30 -10.10
CA GLN A 218 -14.21 15.73 -8.79
C GLN A 218 -15.44 14.94 -8.33
N VAL A 219 -16.34 14.55 -9.24
CA VAL A 219 -17.46 13.67 -8.92
C VAL A 219 -16.96 12.29 -8.49
N GLY A 220 -15.94 11.75 -9.16
CA GLY A 220 -15.26 10.53 -8.75
C GLY A 220 -14.68 10.62 -7.34
N TRP A 221 -13.92 11.67 -7.04
CA TRP A 221 -13.39 11.88 -5.69
C TRP A 221 -14.49 12.10 -4.65
N SER A 222 -15.57 12.79 -5.00
CA SER A 222 -16.74 13.01 -4.13
C SER A 222 -17.43 11.70 -3.77
N LEU A 223 -17.56 10.77 -4.72
CA LEU A 223 -18.08 9.43 -4.47
C LEU A 223 -17.23 8.70 -3.44
N PHE A 224 -15.90 8.69 -3.61
CA PHE A 224 -14.99 8.05 -2.64
C PHE A 224 -15.06 8.70 -1.26
N LEU A 225 -15.16 10.02 -1.19
CA LEU A 225 -15.36 10.73 0.07
C LEU A 225 -16.68 10.32 0.74
N GLY A 226 -17.79 10.29 -0.02
CA GLY A 226 -19.09 9.84 0.46
C GLY A 226 -19.06 8.40 0.98
N LEU A 227 -18.34 7.50 0.29
CA LEU A 227 -18.11 6.13 0.75
C LEU A 227 -17.35 6.07 2.07
N HIS A 228 -16.35 6.93 2.28
CA HIS A 228 -15.61 6.99 3.54
C HIS A 228 -16.47 7.51 4.70
N VAL A 229 -17.28 8.54 4.45
CA VAL A 229 -18.28 9.03 5.43
C VAL A 229 -19.25 7.91 5.80
N LEU A 230 -19.80 7.23 4.79
CA LEU A 230 -20.75 6.14 5.00
C LEU A 230 -20.10 4.96 5.73
N ALA A 231 -18.87 4.58 5.36
CA ALA A 231 -18.14 3.51 6.02
C ALA A 231 -17.88 3.86 7.50
N TYR A 232 -17.46 5.11 7.76
CA TYR A 232 -17.27 5.58 9.13
C TYR A 232 -18.58 5.49 9.94
N TYR A 233 -19.71 5.90 9.38
CA TYR A 233 -21.02 5.76 10.01
C TYR A 233 -21.38 4.30 10.28
N LEU A 234 -21.38 3.45 9.24
CA LEU A 234 -21.78 2.04 9.32
C LEU A 234 -20.92 1.26 10.33
N PHE A 235 -19.61 1.47 10.35
CA PHE A 235 -18.72 0.68 11.22
C PHE A 235 -18.68 1.18 12.67
N ASN A 236 -19.00 2.46 12.94
CA ASN A 236 -18.86 3.03 14.27
C ASN A 236 -20.17 3.34 15.01
N TYR A 237 -21.29 3.45 14.28
CA TYR A 237 -22.59 3.85 14.84
C TYR A 237 -23.72 2.86 14.55
N ASP A 238 -23.68 2.14 13.43
CA ASP A 238 -24.65 1.08 13.17
C ASP A 238 -24.22 -0.22 13.84
N GLU A 239 -25.03 -0.75 14.77
CA GLU A 239 -24.76 -2.03 15.44
C GLU A 239 -25.71 -3.15 14.98
N LYS A 240 -26.71 -2.81 14.17
CA LYS A 240 -27.75 -3.75 13.73
C LYS A 240 -27.26 -4.58 12.55
N LEU A 241 -26.46 -3.99 11.67
CA LEU A 241 -25.95 -4.66 10.49
C LEU A 241 -24.72 -5.52 10.82
N SER A 242 -24.65 -6.71 10.21
CA SER A 242 -23.46 -7.54 10.26
C SER A 242 -22.29 -6.88 9.52
N ILE A 243 -21.06 -7.25 9.88
CA ILE A 243 -19.85 -6.69 9.26
C ILE A 243 -19.81 -6.94 7.74
N THR A 244 -20.28 -8.10 7.30
CA THR A 244 -20.37 -8.47 5.88
C THR A 244 -21.42 -7.66 5.15
N MET A 245 -22.59 -7.43 5.76
CA MET A 245 -23.65 -6.60 5.17
C MET A 245 -23.19 -5.14 5.00
N LYS A 246 -22.51 -4.57 6.00
CA LYS A 246 -21.91 -3.22 5.89
C LYS A 246 -20.92 -3.16 4.73
N GLY A 247 -20.05 -4.15 4.61
CA GLY A 247 -19.13 -4.28 3.49
C GLY A 247 -19.85 -4.35 2.14
N LEU A 248 -20.90 -5.18 2.03
CA LEU A 248 -21.69 -5.32 0.81
C LEU A 248 -22.34 -4.00 0.39
N ILE A 249 -22.96 -3.27 1.33
CA ILE A 249 -23.57 -1.96 1.06
C ILE A 249 -22.54 -0.99 0.47
N LEU A 250 -21.36 -0.90 1.08
CA LEU A 250 -20.29 -0.03 0.58
C LEU A 250 -19.85 -0.40 -0.84
N HIS A 251 -19.66 -1.69 -1.13
CA HIS A 251 -19.23 -2.14 -2.45
C HIS A 251 -20.30 -1.90 -3.51
N VAL A 252 -21.59 -2.13 -3.20
CA VAL A 252 -22.69 -1.87 -4.13
C VAL A 252 -22.78 -0.39 -4.46
N ILE A 253 -22.70 0.50 -3.46
CA ILE A 253 -22.74 1.96 -3.70
C ILE A 253 -21.54 2.41 -4.51
N ALA A 254 -20.34 1.94 -4.14
CA ALA A 254 -19.11 2.26 -4.87
C ALA A 254 -19.22 1.84 -6.33
N TYR A 255 -19.76 0.65 -6.57
CA TYR A 255 -19.92 0.12 -7.90
C TYR A 255 -20.92 0.90 -8.74
N VAL A 256 -22.13 1.16 -8.22
CA VAL A 256 -23.13 1.95 -8.94
C VAL A 256 -22.57 3.32 -9.31
N GLY A 257 -21.87 3.97 -8.38
CA GLY A 257 -21.22 5.25 -8.64
C GLY A 257 -20.11 5.16 -9.70
N LEU A 258 -19.24 4.14 -9.64
CA LEU A 258 -18.16 3.95 -10.61
C LEU A 258 -18.68 3.61 -12.03
N ILE A 259 -19.75 2.82 -12.15
CA ILE A 259 -20.41 2.59 -13.44
C ILE A 259 -20.93 3.91 -14.01
N PHE A 260 -21.61 4.71 -13.18
CA PHE A 260 -22.15 5.98 -13.62
C PHE A 260 -21.04 6.92 -14.13
N ILE A 261 -19.93 7.03 -13.41
CA ILE A 261 -18.76 7.83 -13.83
C ILE A 261 -18.16 7.29 -15.13
N GLY A 262 -17.96 5.97 -15.24
CA GLY A 262 -17.40 5.37 -16.45
C GLY A 262 -18.32 5.51 -17.67
N LEU A 263 -19.64 5.43 -17.48
CA LEU A 263 -20.62 5.70 -18.54
C LEU A 263 -20.63 7.17 -18.94
N TRP A 264 -20.54 8.09 -17.98
CA TRP A 264 -20.41 9.52 -18.27
C TRP A 264 -19.16 9.78 -19.11
N GLU A 265 -17.98 9.32 -18.67
CA GLU A 265 -16.73 9.45 -19.41
C GLU A 265 -16.85 8.86 -20.83
N GLN A 266 -17.42 7.67 -20.98
CA GLN A 266 -17.61 7.04 -22.29
C GLN A 266 -18.55 7.81 -23.23
N LEU A 267 -19.53 8.52 -22.69
CA LEU A 267 -20.50 9.30 -23.46
C LEU A 267 -20.02 10.73 -23.71
N SER A 268 -18.94 11.17 -23.06
CA SER A 268 -18.37 12.49 -23.28
C SER A 268 -17.71 12.60 -24.67
N PRO A 269 -17.91 13.73 -25.38
CA PRO A 269 -17.33 13.93 -26.71
C PRO A 269 -15.80 13.80 -26.72
N GLY A 270 -15.26 13.17 -27.76
CA GLY A 270 -13.82 13.08 -27.99
C GLY A 270 -13.10 11.99 -27.18
N GLN A 271 -13.81 11.19 -26.39
CA GLN A 271 -13.21 10.07 -25.67
C GLN A 271 -13.00 8.86 -26.59
N ILE A 272 -11.79 8.30 -26.55
CA ILE A 272 -11.47 7.02 -27.18
C ILE A 272 -12.23 5.95 -26.42
N ILE A 273 -12.82 4.97 -27.12
CA ILE A 273 -13.62 3.88 -26.53
C ILE A 273 -12.91 3.31 -25.30
N PHE A 274 -13.43 3.64 -24.13
CA PHE A 274 -13.03 3.11 -22.85
C PHE A 274 -13.80 1.80 -22.67
N TRP A 275 -13.10 0.70 -22.42
CA TRP A 275 -13.69 -0.64 -22.35
C TRP A 275 -14.45 -0.87 -21.03
N TRP A 276 -15.36 0.04 -20.68
CA TRP A 276 -16.07 0.11 -19.40
C TRP A 276 -16.75 -1.21 -19.02
N HIS A 277 -17.22 -1.96 -20.03
CA HIS A 277 -17.83 -3.27 -19.82
C HIS A 277 -16.90 -4.28 -19.13
N ILE A 278 -15.58 -4.22 -19.32
CA ILE A 278 -14.63 -5.13 -18.66
C ILE A 278 -14.60 -4.88 -17.15
N PRO A 279 -14.32 -3.65 -16.65
CA PRO A 279 -14.50 -3.32 -15.25
C PRO A 279 -15.89 -3.72 -14.74
N VAL A 280 -16.97 -3.35 -15.44
CA VAL A 280 -18.35 -3.70 -15.02
C VAL A 280 -18.53 -5.20 -14.82
N ILE A 281 -18.11 -6.03 -15.77
CA ILE A 281 -18.22 -7.49 -15.65
C ILE A 281 -17.41 -8.01 -14.45
N LEU A 282 -16.16 -7.57 -14.30
CA LEU A 282 -15.31 -7.96 -13.18
C LEU A 282 -15.92 -7.53 -11.83
N TRP A 283 -16.50 -6.34 -11.76
CA TRP A 283 -17.16 -5.82 -10.57
C TRP A 283 -18.47 -6.53 -10.25
N LEU A 284 -19.31 -6.84 -11.24
CA LEU A 284 -20.51 -7.69 -11.04
C LEU A 284 -20.13 -9.04 -10.44
N PHE A 285 -19.04 -9.62 -10.94
CA PHE A 285 -18.49 -10.85 -10.39
C PHE A 285 -18.12 -10.69 -8.90
N PHE A 286 -17.38 -9.63 -8.54
CA PHE A 286 -17.02 -9.36 -7.15
C PHE A 286 -18.24 -9.11 -6.26
N ILE A 287 -19.26 -8.40 -6.74
CA ILE A 287 -20.51 -8.18 -6.00
C ILE A 287 -21.24 -9.50 -5.78
N GLY A 288 -21.39 -10.33 -6.81
CA GLY A 288 -21.98 -11.67 -6.68
C GLY A 288 -21.27 -12.50 -5.63
N PHE A 289 -19.93 -12.43 -5.60
CA PHE A 289 -19.11 -13.08 -4.58
C PHE A 289 -19.35 -12.51 -3.17
N HIS A 290 -19.41 -11.17 -3.01
CA HIS A 290 -19.73 -10.53 -1.74
C HIS A 290 -21.13 -10.88 -1.23
N ILE A 291 -22.12 -10.95 -2.11
CA ILE A 291 -23.48 -11.39 -1.78
C ILE A 291 -23.43 -12.83 -1.27
N LEU A 292 -22.75 -13.73 -1.99
CA LEU A 292 -22.61 -15.13 -1.58
C LEU A 292 -21.96 -15.27 -0.20
N VAL A 293 -20.87 -14.55 0.05
CA VAL A 293 -20.18 -14.56 1.35
C VAL A 293 -21.09 -14.00 2.45
N THR A 294 -21.83 -12.93 2.16
CA THR A 294 -22.76 -12.31 3.13
C THR A 294 -23.89 -13.26 3.48
N LEU A 295 -24.52 -13.91 2.49
CA LEU A 295 -25.60 -14.88 2.69
C LEU A 295 -25.14 -16.13 3.45
N LYS A 296 -23.88 -16.56 3.27
CA LYS A 296 -23.32 -17.74 3.93
C LYS A 296 -22.56 -17.44 5.21
N TRP A 297 -22.52 -16.18 5.65
CA TRP A 297 -21.65 -15.74 6.74
C TRP A 297 -21.86 -16.52 8.04
N ASP A 298 -23.12 -16.77 8.42
CA ASP A 298 -23.46 -17.47 9.66
C ASP A 298 -23.02 -18.94 9.65
N SER A 299 -22.84 -19.54 8.47
CA SER A 299 -22.27 -20.89 8.34
C SER A 299 -20.73 -20.89 8.31
N ILE A 300 -20.14 -19.83 7.74
CA ILE A 300 -18.69 -19.72 7.54
C ILE A 300 -17.98 -19.32 8.83
N ASN A 301 -18.50 -18.29 9.51
CA ASN A 301 -17.83 -17.63 10.62
C ASN A 301 -17.59 -18.56 11.82
N PRO A 302 -18.58 -19.35 12.31
CA PRO A 302 -18.35 -20.26 13.44
C PRO A 302 -17.31 -21.34 13.14
N SER A 303 -17.36 -21.96 11.96
CA SER A 303 -16.38 -22.98 11.55
C SER A 303 -14.96 -22.40 11.45
N ALA A 304 -14.84 -21.18 10.92
CA ALA A 304 -13.55 -20.49 10.84
C ALA A 304 -13.04 -20.10 12.24
N LEU A 305 -13.93 -19.65 13.13
CA LEU A 305 -13.60 -19.29 14.50
C LEU A 305 -13.04 -20.50 15.27
N GLU A 306 -13.71 -21.65 15.19
CA GLU A 306 -13.24 -22.89 15.83
C GLU A 306 -11.88 -23.33 15.29
N LYS A 307 -11.64 -23.19 13.97
CA LYS A 307 -10.33 -23.47 13.38
C LYS A 307 -9.23 -22.53 13.89
N VAL A 308 -9.55 -21.25 14.10
CA VAL A 308 -8.59 -20.26 14.64
C VAL A 308 -8.33 -20.53 16.11
N LYS A 309 -9.37 -20.82 16.91
CA LYS A 309 -9.26 -21.21 18.33
C LYS A 309 -8.40 -22.45 18.49
N GLY A 310 -8.68 -23.53 17.74
CA GLY A 310 -7.93 -24.78 17.80
C GLY A 310 -6.46 -24.69 17.37
N ARG A 311 -6.08 -23.61 16.66
CA ARG A 311 -4.68 -23.35 16.26
C ARG A 311 -3.93 -22.42 17.21
N SER A 312 -4.66 -21.61 17.97
CA SER A 312 -4.05 -20.75 18.97
C SER A 312 -3.62 -21.58 20.16
N ARG A 313 -2.41 -21.33 20.64
CA ARG A 313 -1.90 -21.90 21.89
C ARG A 313 -2.20 -21.02 23.10
N GLU A 314 -2.72 -19.82 22.86
CA GLU A 314 -2.89 -18.78 23.87
C GLU A 314 -4.36 -18.68 24.29
N GLY A 315 -4.65 -18.56 25.58
CA GLY A 315 -6.01 -18.29 26.09
C GLY A 315 -6.44 -16.85 25.84
N LEU A 316 -6.61 -16.45 24.58
CA LEU A 316 -7.03 -15.10 24.21
C LEU A 316 -8.52 -14.86 24.53
N GLU A 317 -8.88 -13.59 24.73
CA GLU A 317 -10.28 -13.18 24.79
C GLU A 317 -11.01 -13.47 23.47
N GLU A 318 -12.29 -13.83 23.54
CA GLU A 318 -13.14 -14.21 22.39
C GLU A 318 -13.08 -13.19 21.23
N TYR A 319 -13.05 -11.89 21.55
CA TYR A 319 -13.01 -10.84 20.54
C TYR A 319 -11.71 -10.84 19.71
N LYS A 320 -10.58 -11.25 20.31
CA LYS A 320 -9.29 -11.37 19.60
C LYS A 320 -9.34 -12.53 18.62
N TYR A 321 -9.93 -13.66 19.03
CA TYR A 321 -10.21 -14.78 18.13
C TYR A 321 -11.11 -14.37 16.97
N GLN A 322 -12.15 -13.59 17.25
CA GLN A 322 -13.04 -13.08 16.23
C GLN A 322 -12.31 -12.19 15.23
N ARG A 323 -11.44 -11.29 15.70
CA ARG A 323 -10.61 -10.43 14.84
C ARG A 323 -9.66 -11.25 13.96
N MET A 324 -8.99 -12.24 14.53
CA MET A 324 -8.10 -13.13 13.78
C MET A 324 -8.86 -13.95 12.73
N THR A 325 -10.07 -14.39 13.07
CA THR A 325 -10.97 -15.11 12.16
C THR A 325 -11.36 -14.23 10.98
N TYR A 326 -11.76 -12.99 11.23
CA TYR A 326 -12.05 -12.02 10.17
C TYR A 326 -10.84 -11.76 9.29
N TRP A 327 -9.65 -11.65 9.87
CA TRP A 327 -8.42 -11.46 9.13
C TRP A 327 -8.10 -12.64 8.20
N VAL A 328 -8.23 -13.88 8.70
CA VAL A 328 -8.02 -15.09 7.88
C VAL A 328 -9.05 -15.18 6.76
N LEU A 329 -10.33 -14.96 7.08
CA LEU A 329 -11.40 -15.00 6.08
C LEU A 329 -11.24 -13.91 5.02
N PHE A 330 -10.86 -12.70 5.42
CA PHE A 330 -10.57 -11.60 4.50
C PHE A 330 -9.52 -12.04 3.46
N TRP A 331 -8.34 -12.49 3.90
CA TRP A 331 -7.29 -12.90 2.96
C TRP A 331 -7.65 -14.14 2.14
N GLN A 332 -8.39 -15.09 2.72
CA GLN A 332 -8.89 -16.25 2.00
C GLN A 332 -9.81 -15.82 0.84
N PHE A 333 -10.79 -15.00 1.14
CA PHE A 333 -11.77 -14.55 0.16
C PHE A 333 -11.16 -13.61 -0.87
N THR A 334 -10.29 -12.69 -0.46
CA THR A 334 -9.55 -11.85 -1.39
C THR A 334 -8.67 -12.69 -2.32
N PHE A 335 -7.97 -13.70 -1.82
CA PHE A 335 -7.16 -14.58 -2.66
C PHE A 335 -8.01 -15.35 -3.68
N ILE A 336 -9.12 -15.96 -3.25
CA ILE A 336 -10.06 -16.63 -4.16
C ILE A 336 -10.60 -15.65 -5.21
N ALA A 337 -11.00 -14.45 -4.79
CA ALA A 337 -11.52 -13.43 -5.68
C ALA A 337 -10.48 -13.00 -6.73
N HIS A 338 -9.20 -12.87 -6.36
CA HIS A 338 -8.11 -12.58 -7.29
C HIS A 338 -7.83 -13.74 -8.26
N ILE A 339 -7.91 -15.00 -7.82
CA ILE A 339 -7.81 -16.16 -8.73
C ILE A 339 -8.91 -16.07 -9.79
N CYS A 340 -10.15 -15.84 -9.38
CA CYS A 340 -11.27 -15.75 -10.29
C CYS A 340 -11.14 -14.54 -11.22
N ALA A 341 -10.77 -13.37 -10.70
CA ALA A 341 -10.57 -12.17 -11.50
C ALA A 341 -9.43 -12.34 -12.51
N TYR A 342 -8.35 -13.04 -12.13
CA TYR A 342 -7.27 -13.38 -13.04
C TYR A 342 -7.77 -14.29 -14.18
N ILE A 343 -8.52 -15.35 -13.87
CA ILE A 343 -9.09 -16.25 -14.89
C ILE A 343 -10.06 -15.50 -15.80
N VAL A 344 -10.99 -14.72 -15.24
CA VAL A 344 -11.95 -13.94 -16.01
C VAL A 344 -11.25 -12.88 -16.84
N GLY A 345 -10.23 -12.20 -16.30
CA GLY A 345 -9.40 -11.25 -17.01
C GLY A 345 -8.70 -11.89 -18.22
N LEU A 346 -8.08 -13.06 -18.03
CA LEU A 346 -7.47 -13.81 -19.13
C LEU A 346 -8.48 -14.19 -20.22
N ILE A 347 -9.66 -14.66 -19.84
CA ILE A 347 -10.75 -14.96 -20.78
C ILE A 347 -11.14 -13.69 -21.53
N LEU A 348 -11.47 -12.62 -20.81
CA LEU A 348 -11.90 -11.35 -21.41
C LEU A 348 -10.86 -10.83 -22.38
N ILE A 349 -9.57 -10.86 -22.03
CA ILE A 349 -8.56 -10.32 -22.93
C ILE A 349 -8.33 -11.26 -24.13
N LEU A 350 -8.33 -12.59 -23.94
CA LEU A 350 -8.22 -13.57 -25.04
C LEU A 350 -9.35 -13.42 -26.07
N PHE A 351 -10.57 -13.13 -25.62
CA PHE A 351 -11.74 -12.95 -26.49
C PHE A 351 -11.94 -11.51 -26.99
N SER A 352 -11.27 -10.55 -26.37
CA SER A 352 -11.35 -9.15 -26.80
C SER A 352 -10.42 -8.89 -27.99
N ARG A 353 -10.86 -8.08 -28.96
CA ARG A 353 -9.96 -7.50 -29.98
C ARG A 353 -9.00 -6.43 -29.40
N ILE A 354 -9.02 -6.21 -28.09
CA ILE A 354 -8.25 -5.19 -27.37
C ILE A 354 -6.75 -5.23 -27.69
N PRO A 355 -6.11 -6.41 -27.74
CA PRO A 355 -4.69 -6.47 -28.06
C PRO A 355 -4.34 -5.83 -29.41
N THR A 356 -5.21 -5.99 -30.42
CA THR A 356 -5.01 -5.40 -31.76
C THR A 356 -5.23 -3.88 -31.77
N THR A 357 -6.19 -3.37 -31.00
CA THR A 357 -6.45 -1.93 -30.90
C THR A 357 -5.39 -1.20 -30.08
N ILE A 358 -4.89 -1.81 -28.98
CA ILE A 358 -3.78 -1.26 -28.18
C ILE A 358 -2.50 -1.21 -29.02
N ALA A 359 -2.17 -2.30 -29.73
CA ALA A 359 -1.01 -2.34 -30.61
C ALA A 359 -1.08 -1.25 -31.71
N ALA A 360 -2.27 -1.01 -32.27
CA ALA A 360 -2.49 0.05 -33.25
C ALA A 360 -2.39 1.47 -32.67
N GLY A 361 -2.65 1.67 -31.38
CA GLY A 361 -2.52 2.97 -30.70
C GLY A 361 -1.09 3.27 -30.18
N LEU A 362 -0.33 2.21 -29.87
CA LEU A 362 1.07 2.29 -29.42
C LEU A 362 2.07 2.38 -30.58
N SER A 363 1.62 2.53 -31.83
CA SER A 363 2.45 2.59 -33.04
C SER A 363 3.43 3.78 -33.11
N VAL A 364 3.64 4.50 -32.00
CA VAL A 364 4.79 5.36 -31.80
C VAL A 364 5.97 4.48 -31.34
N VAL A 365 6.76 4.04 -32.32
CA VAL A 365 8.14 3.53 -32.19
C VAL A 365 8.34 2.05 -31.78
N ILE A 366 7.36 1.36 -31.16
CA ILE A 366 7.54 -0.05 -30.77
C ILE A 366 6.54 -0.96 -31.51
N THR A 367 7.04 -1.85 -32.37
CA THR A 367 6.23 -2.91 -33.01
C THR A 367 5.93 -4.01 -31.99
N VAL A 368 4.94 -3.78 -31.12
CA VAL A 368 4.52 -4.75 -30.10
C VAL A 368 3.32 -5.52 -30.65
N GLU A 369 3.39 -6.84 -30.72
CA GLU A 369 2.20 -7.62 -31.07
C GLU A 369 1.19 -7.62 -29.92
N ALA A 370 -0.08 -7.78 -30.27
CA ALA A 370 -1.17 -8.04 -29.36
C ALA A 370 -0.84 -9.07 -28.25
N SER A 371 -0.21 -10.18 -28.63
CA SER A 371 0.25 -11.26 -27.77
C SER A 371 1.30 -10.84 -26.74
N ASP A 372 2.12 -9.85 -27.07
CA ASP A 372 3.23 -9.40 -26.24
C ASP A 372 2.74 -8.56 -25.05
N VAL A 373 1.81 -7.64 -25.32
CA VAL A 373 1.10 -6.88 -24.28
C VAL A 373 0.34 -7.82 -23.34
N MET A 374 -0.22 -8.88 -23.91
CA MET A 374 -0.96 -9.89 -23.17
C MET A 374 -0.09 -10.66 -22.17
N ALA A 375 1.12 -11.02 -22.58
CA ALA A 375 2.08 -11.66 -21.69
C ALA A 375 2.42 -10.74 -20.49
N VAL A 376 2.66 -9.45 -20.74
CA VAL A 376 2.97 -8.48 -19.68
C VAL A 376 1.82 -8.33 -18.68
N ILE A 377 0.58 -8.17 -19.16
CA ILE A 377 -0.59 -8.04 -18.28
C ILE A 377 -0.77 -9.32 -17.45
N THR A 378 -0.67 -10.48 -18.10
CA THR A 378 -0.79 -11.80 -17.45
C THR A 378 0.21 -11.96 -16.31
N PHE A 379 1.49 -11.71 -16.57
CA PHE A 379 2.52 -11.85 -15.53
C PHE A 379 2.47 -10.74 -14.48
N GLY A 380 2.00 -9.54 -14.83
CA GLY A 380 1.73 -8.48 -13.87
C GLY A 380 0.68 -8.89 -12.83
N TRP A 381 -0.42 -9.49 -13.27
CA TRP A 381 -1.47 -9.98 -12.36
C TRP A 381 -1.03 -11.18 -11.53
N LEU A 382 -0.17 -12.05 -12.08
CA LEU A 382 0.41 -13.18 -11.34
C LEU A 382 1.16 -12.72 -10.08
N ILE A 383 1.86 -11.58 -10.12
CA ILE A 383 2.51 -11.00 -8.94
C ILE A 383 1.48 -10.72 -7.85
N GLY A 384 0.40 -10.00 -8.19
CA GLY A 384 -0.68 -9.69 -7.26
C GLY A 384 -1.28 -10.97 -6.66
N LEU A 385 -1.56 -11.97 -7.50
CA LEU A 385 -2.09 -13.25 -7.06
C LEU A 385 -1.18 -13.95 -6.04
N LEU A 386 0.12 -14.05 -6.33
CA LEU A 386 1.09 -14.68 -5.44
C LEU A 386 1.25 -13.93 -4.12
N VAL A 387 1.26 -12.59 -4.16
CA VAL A 387 1.33 -11.74 -2.95
C VAL A 387 0.08 -11.93 -2.08
N HIS A 388 -1.12 -11.98 -2.68
CA HIS A 388 -2.35 -12.27 -1.94
C HIS A 388 -2.34 -13.69 -1.33
N GLY A 389 -1.84 -14.68 -2.08
CA GLY A 389 -1.65 -16.04 -1.56
C GLY A 389 -0.67 -16.08 -0.38
N ALA A 390 0.43 -15.34 -0.46
CA ALA A 390 1.38 -15.17 0.63
C ALA A 390 0.75 -14.55 1.87
N MET A 391 -0.04 -13.48 1.72
CA MET A 391 -0.77 -12.86 2.83
C MET A 391 -1.79 -13.81 3.46
N TYR A 392 -2.48 -14.61 2.65
CA TYR A 392 -3.36 -15.67 3.16
C TYR A 392 -2.58 -16.71 3.97
N VAL A 393 -1.44 -17.19 3.49
CA VAL A 393 -0.59 -18.14 4.22
C VAL A 393 -0.10 -17.55 5.54
N ILE A 394 0.34 -16.28 5.54
CA ILE A 394 0.77 -15.56 6.73
C ILE A 394 -0.35 -15.52 7.78
N ALA A 395 -1.56 -15.09 7.38
CA ALA A 395 -2.71 -15.01 8.26
C ALA A 395 -3.11 -16.40 8.79
N LEU A 396 -3.21 -17.39 7.89
CA LEU A 396 -3.63 -18.75 8.19
C LEU A 396 -2.70 -19.48 9.16
N LYS A 397 -1.38 -19.27 9.00
CA LYS A 397 -0.34 -19.85 9.86
C LYS A 397 -0.01 -18.98 11.07
N GLN A 398 -0.70 -17.85 11.26
CA GLN A 398 -0.45 -16.89 12.34
C GLN A 398 1.03 -16.55 12.47
N ILE A 399 1.71 -16.35 11.34
CA ILE A 399 3.10 -15.89 11.36
C ILE A 399 3.04 -14.51 12.03
N THR A 400 3.81 -14.27 13.09
CA THR A 400 3.85 -12.97 13.79
C THR A 400 5.21 -12.29 13.70
N ALA A 401 6.26 -13.05 13.39
CA ALA A 401 7.60 -12.53 13.23
C ALA A 401 7.72 -11.73 11.92
N LEU A 402 7.97 -10.42 12.02
CA LEU A 402 8.08 -9.51 10.88
C LEU A 402 9.03 -10.01 9.79
N LEU A 403 10.20 -10.55 10.16
CA LEU A 403 11.17 -11.10 9.20
C LEU A 403 10.61 -12.29 8.41
N MET A 404 9.79 -13.13 9.03
CA MET A 404 9.13 -14.23 8.32
C MET A 404 8.04 -13.70 7.38
N TRP A 405 7.33 -12.63 7.74
CA TRP A 405 6.39 -11.98 6.82
C TRP A 405 7.11 -11.47 5.59
N THR A 406 8.20 -10.72 5.80
CA THR A 406 8.96 -10.14 4.69
C THR A 406 9.51 -11.25 3.81
N VAL A 407 10.04 -12.34 4.36
CA VAL A 407 10.48 -13.50 3.57
C VAL A 407 9.36 -14.06 2.70
N VAL A 408 8.18 -14.34 3.27
CA VAL A 408 7.07 -14.95 2.53
C VAL A 408 6.57 -14.01 1.43
N LEU A 409 6.43 -12.72 1.73
CA LEU A 409 6.00 -11.70 0.77
C LEU A 409 7.01 -11.46 -0.35
N HIS A 410 8.29 -11.27 -0.01
CA HIS A 410 9.33 -11.05 -1.01
C HIS A 410 9.55 -12.30 -1.86
N SER A 411 9.42 -13.51 -1.29
CA SER A 411 9.48 -14.74 -2.09
C SER A 411 8.36 -14.79 -3.11
N ALA A 412 7.12 -14.45 -2.72
CA ALA A 412 5.98 -14.42 -3.63
C ALA A 412 6.14 -13.38 -4.74
N ALA A 413 6.55 -12.15 -4.37
CA ALA A 413 6.82 -11.09 -5.34
C ALA A 413 7.99 -11.43 -6.28
N TYR A 414 9.05 -12.07 -5.76
CA TYR A 414 10.20 -12.51 -6.54
C TYR A 414 9.81 -13.58 -7.55
N ILE A 415 9.08 -14.62 -7.12
CA ILE A 415 8.61 -15.70 -7.99
C ILE A 415 7.68 -15.17 -9.09
N GLY A 416 6.78 -14.23 -8.78
CA GLY A 416 5.90 -13.63 -9.78
C GLY A 416 6.59 -12.61 -10.69
N GLY A 417 7.55 -11.85 -10.14
CA GLY A 417 8.23 -10.77 -10.84
C GLY A 417 9.27 -11.25 -11.86
N ILE A 418 9.93 -12.39 -11.61
CA ILE A 418 10.92 -12.92 -12.56
C ILE A 418 10.32 -13.19 -13.95
N PRO A 419 9.22 -13.98 -14.09
CA PRO A 419 8.61 -14.20 -15.40
C PRO A 419 8.24 -12.91 -16.10
N LEU A 420 7.66 -11.95 -15.37
CA LEU A 420 7.30 -10.63 -15.93
C LEU A 420 8.53 -9.92 -16.49
N LEU A 421 9.61 -9.83 -15.73
CA LEU A 421 10.80 -9.09 -16.14
C LEU A 421 11.55 -9.80 -17.26
N VAL A 422 11.58 -11.13 -17.27
CA VAL A 422 12.13 -11.92 -18.38
C VAL A 422 11.33 -11.65 -19.67
N VAL A 423 10.00 -11.62 -19.57
CA VAL A 423 9.13 -11.28 -20.70
C VAL A 423 9.34 -9.84 -21.17
N ILE A 424 9.43 -8.87 -20.25
CA ILE A 424 9.73 -7.48 -20.61
C ILE A 424 11.09 -7.36 -21.32
N ASN A 425 12.08 -8.11 -20.85
CA ASN A 425 13.38 -8.20 -21.47
C ASN A 425 13.33 -8.70 -22.90
N ILE A 426 12.68 -9.84 -23.11
CA ILE A 426 12.60 -10.49 -24.42
C ILE A 426 11.85 -9.59 -25.42
N LEU A 427 10.76 -8.96 -24.96
CA LEU A 427 9.81 -8.28 -25.85
C LEU A 427 10.14 -6.80 -26.10
N PHE A 428 10.65 -6.07 -25.10
CA PHE A 428 10.77 -4.61 -25.20
C PHE A 428 12.22 -4.12 -25.12
N THR A 429 13.09 -4.82 -24.40
CA THR A 429 14.42 -4.32 -24.06
C THR A 429 15.48 -5.43 -24.05
N PRO A 430 15.70 -6.12 -25.19
CA PRO A 430 16.59 -7.29 -25.23
C PRO A 430 18.05 -6.94 -24.90
N THR A 431 18.45 -5.68 -25.10
CA THR A 431 19.80 -5.18 -24.78
C THR A 431 19.99 -4.80 -23.31
N LEU A 432 18.90 -4.54 -22.57
CA LEU A 432 18.96 -4.11 -21.17
C LEU A 432 18.39 -5.20 -20.27
N LEU A 433 19.26 -5.99 -19.64
CA LEU A 433 18.93 -7.14 -18.81
C LEU A 433 18.25 -6.77 -17.46
N TRP A 434 17.05 -6.18 -17.49
CA TRP A 434 16.23 -5.92 -16.29
C TRP A 434 16.01 -7.18 -15.45
N SER A 435 15.82 -8.32 -16.10
CA SER A 435 15.73 -9.62 -15.47
C SER A 435 17.00 -9.97 -14.69
N ALA A 436 18.20 -9.63 -15.18
CA ALA A 436 19.45 -9.87 -14.44
C ALA A 436 19.55 -8.98 -13.19
N ILE A 437 19.08 -7.73 -13.26
CA ILE A 437 19.03 -6.82 -12.10
C ILE A 437 18.11 -7.39 -11.02
N ALA A 438 16.91 -7.84 -11.39
CA ALA A 438 15.99 -8.45 -10.43
C ALA A 438 16.49 -9.82 -9.94
N LEU A 439 16.95 -10.69 -10.84
CA LEU A 439 17.46 -12.01 -10.49
C LEU A 439 18.64 -11.92 -9.52
N GLY A 440 19.61 -11.04 -9.77
CA GLY A 440 20.75 -10.84 -8.88
C GLY A 440 20.39 -9.99 -7.66
N GLY A 441 19.96 -8.75 -7.88
CA GLY A 441 19.71 -7.77 -6.82
C GLY A 441 18.62 -8.19 -5.84
N TRP A 442 17.45 -8.61 -6.34
CA TRP A 442 16.38 -9.07 -5.44
C TRP A 442 16.70 -10.42 -4.79
N ALA A 443 17.44 -11.33 -5.46
CA ALA A 443 17.85 -12.58 -4.81
C ALA A 443 18.76 -12.33 -3.61
N ILE A 444 19.70 -11.39 -3.73
CA ILE A 444 20.57 -11.02 -2.60
C ILE A 444 19.73 -10.49 -1.44
N GLY A 445 18.81 -9.55 -1.71
CA GLY A 445 17.89 -9.02 -0.69
C GLY A 445 17.03 -10.11 -0.05
N LEU A 446 16.45 -10.99 -0.85
CA LEU A 446 15.65 -12.12 -0.37
C LEU A 446 16.49 -13.11 0.45
N GLY A 447 17.73 -13.41 0.00
CA GLY A 447 18.68 -14.26 0.71
C GLY A 447 19.05 -13.69 2.08
N VAL A 448 19.24 -12.37 2.17
CA VAL A 448 19.44 -11.66 3.45
C VAL A 448 18.22 -11.83 4.35
N HIS A 449 17.00 -11.60 3.85
CA HIS A 449 15.78 -11.79 4.64
C HIS A 449 15.63 -13.24 5.12
N LEU A 450 15.91 -14.23 4.26
CA LEU A 450 15.89 -15.65 4.59
C LEU A 450 16.89 -16.00 5.68
N LEU A 451 18.14 -15.55 5.54
CA LEU A 451 19.19 -15.76 6.53
C LEU A 451 18.80 -15.15 7.87
N LEU A 452 18.35 -13.90 7.88
CA LEU A 452 17.93 -13.22 9.11
C LEU A 452 16.73 -13.91 9.76
N ALA A 453 15.73 -14.31 8.97
CA ALA A 453 14.58 -15.02 9.48
C ALA A 453 14.97 -16.39 10.07
N PHE A 454 15.91 -17.11 9.45
CA PHE A 454 16.47 -18.35 9.97
C PHE A 454 17.23 -18.14 11.29
N LEU A 455 18.12 -17.14 11.35
CA LEU A 455 18.93 -16.83 12.54
C LEU A 455 18.10 -16.29 13.72
N THR A 456 16.97 -15.64 13.45
CA THR A 456 16.09 -15.05 14.49
C THR A 456 14.91 -15.93 14.88
N ARG A 457 14.73 -17.07 14.22
CA ARG A 457 13.70 -18.04 14.59
C ARG A 457 14.03 -18.57 15.99
N LYS A 458 13.19 -18.24 16.98
CA LYS A 458 13.27 -18.85 18.32
C LYS A 458 13.31 -20.36 18.17
N LYS A 459 14.37 -20.98 18.68
CA LYS A 459 14.45 -22.45 18.86
C LYS A 459 13.54 -22.85 20.02
#